data_AF-A0A817JR72-F1
#
_entry.id   AF-A0A817JR72-F1
#
_cell.length_a   1.000
_cell.length_b   1.000
_cell.length_c   1.000
_cell.angle_alpha   90.00
_cell.angle_beta   90.00
_cell.angle_gamma   90.00
#
_symmetry.space_group_name_H-M   'P 1'
#
loop_
_entity.id
_entity.type
_entity.pdbx_description
1 polymer ?
#
loop_
_entity_poly.entity_id
_entity_poly.type
_entity_poly.pdbx_seq_one_letter_code
_entity_poly.pdbx_strand_id
1 'polypeptide(L)'
;MHNQSIKKIQFLENEKNHIEILTQTNEKYHIDHLISAIPAFALANYLDNKQHEILRSRLNQIPFVNIIVINLLLEKEDIFPQVAFGYLIPSREQSHLLGVLFDSCIRHESDKQKRGSQLTVMMGGAWFDQLRLGQCTDEQLMHITMNELKTQMNLNEKPLFYSISRLNKAIPVC
;
A
#
# COMPACT_ATOMS: atom_id res chain seq x y z
N MET A 1 -22.79 -1.79 -8.28
CA MET A 1 -21.96 -2.28 -9.38
C MET A 1 -20.57 -2.58 -8.84
N HIS A 2 -20.31 -3.84 -8.48
CA HIS A 2 -18.97 -4.27 -8.09
C HIS A 2 -18.27 -4.90 -9.30
N ASN A 3 -16.95 -4.75 -9.41
CA ASN A 3 -16.09 -5.35 -10.45
C ASN A 3 -16.29 -4.86 -11.90
N GLN A 4 -16.74 -3.62 -12.09
CA GLN A 4 -16.84 -3.03 -13.42
C GLN A 4 -15.77 -1.95 -13.62
N SER A 5 -14.72 -2.29 -14.37
CA SER A 5 -13.60 -1.40 -14.64
C SER A 5 -13.92 -0.41 -15.76
N ILE A 6 -13.49 0.83 -15.59
CA ILE A 6 -13.57 1.87 -16.62
C ILE A 6 -12.51 1.59 -17.70
N LYS A 7 -12.88 1.85 -18.95
CA LYS A 7 -12.00 1.82 -20.12
C LYS A 7 -11.66 3.22 -20.61
N LYS A 8 -12.63 4.13 -20.64
CA LYS A 8 -12.44 5.51 -21.13
C LYS A 8 -13.48 6.47 -20.51
N ILE A 9 -13.07 7.72 -20.34
CA ILE A 9 -13.93 8.86 -20.00
C ILE A 9 -13.82 9.88 -21.13
N GLN A 10 -14.96 10.34 -21.63
CA GLN A 10 -15.03 11.37 -22.68
C GLN A 10 -15.98 12.48 -22.27
N PHE A 11 -15.57 13.73 -22.52
CA PHE A 11 -16.40 14.91 -22.26
C PHE A 11 -16.97 15.40 -23.60
N LEU A 12 -18.29 15.51 -23.69
CA LEU A 12 -19.04 15.86 -24.90
C LEU A 12 -19.48 17.32 -24.81
N GLU A 13 -19.14 18.16 -25.79
CA GLU A 13 -19.34 19.61 -25.69
C GLU A 13 -20.81 20.07 -25.82
N ASN A 14 -21.71 19.24 -26.36
CA ASN A 14 -23.03 19.69 -26.83
C ASN A 14 -24.23 18.80 -26.45
N GLU A 15 -24.16 18.00 -25.37
CA GLU A 15 -25.25 17.10 -24.94
C GLU A 15 -25.69 17.31 -23.49
N LYS A 16 -26.98 17.06 -23.17
CA LYS A 16 -27.43 16.81 -21.78
C LYS A 16 -26.75 15.52 -21.31
N ASN A 17 -26.17 15.47 -20.11
CA ASN A 17 -25.21 14.44 -19.68
C ASN A 17 -23.90 14.46 -20.50
N HIS A 18 -23.14 15.54 -20.34
CA HIS A 18 -21.93 15.85 -21.11
C HIS A 18 -20.71 14.95 -20.84
N ILE A 19 -20.84 13.85 -20.08
CA ILE A 19 -19.75 12.93 -19.80
C ILE A 19 -20.18 11.51 -20.16
N GLU A 20 -19.46 10.86 -21.07
CA GLU A 20 -19.61 9.44 -21.40
C GLU A 20 -18.52 8.62 -20.70
N ILE A 21 -18.92 7.62 -19.92
CA ILE A 21 -18.02 6.60 -19.34
C ILE A 21 -18.22 5.30 -20.12
N LEU A 22 -17.14 4.80 -20.71
CA LEU A 22 -17.09 3.49 -21.34
C LEU A 22 -16.43 2.49 -20.38
N THR A 23 -17.08 1.37 -20.13
CA THR A 23 -16.52 0.29 -19.30
C THR A 23 -15.78 -0.75 -20.14
N GLN A 24 -15.03 -1.63 -19.47
CA GLN A 24 -14.37 -2.75 -20.15
C GLN A 24 -15.37 -3.75 -20.77
N THR A 25 -16.59 -3.84 -20.24
CA THR A 25 -17.71 -4.60 -20.80
C THR A 25 -18.38 -3.92 -21.99
N ASN A 26 -17.87 -2.77 -22.45
CA ASN A 26 -18.43 -1.91 -23.48
C ASN A 26 -19.81 -1.32 -23.14
N GLU A 27 -20.16 -1.25 -21.86
CA GLU A 27 -21.34 -0.50 -21.41
C GLU A 27 -21.00 0.98 -21.35
N LYS A 28 -22.00 1.82 -21.66
CA LYS A 28 -21.88 3.27 -21.69
C LYS A 28 -22.79 3.91 -20.66
N TYR A 29 -22.24 4.86 -19.92
CA TYR A 29 -23.00 5.68 -18.97
C TYR A 29 -22.85 7.14 -19.34
N HIS A 30 -23.98 7.84 -19.40
CA HIS A 30 -24.02 9.29 -19.59
C HIS A 30 -24.35 9.94 -18.25
N ILE A 31 -23.50 10.86 -17.80
CA ILE A 31 -23.65 11.55 -16.51
C ILE A 31 -23.36 13.05 -16.65
N ASP A 32 -23.84 13.83 -15.69
CA ASP A 32 -23.57 15.27 -15.61
C ASP A 32 -22.32 15.60 -14.77
N HIS A 33 -21.95 14.75 -13.81
CA HIS A 33 -20.84 15.02 -12.91
C HIS A 33 -20.03 13.75 -12.63
N LEU A 34 -18.70 13.87 -12.72
CA LEU A 34 -17.76 12.81 -12.39
C LEU A 34 -16.91 13.19 -11.17
N ILE A 35 -16.99 12.38 -10.12
CA ILE A 35 -16.07 12.45 -8.97
C ILE A 35 -15.12 11.26 -9.07
N SER A 36 -13.82 11.54 -9.17
CA SER A 36 -12.79 10.50 -9.20
C SER A 36 -12.24 10.24 -7.81
N ALA A 37 -12.35 8.99 -7.36
CA ALA A 37 -11.77 8.49 -6.09
C ALA A 37 -10.68 7.43 -6.33
N ILE A 38 -10.16 7.35 -7.56
CA ILE A 38 -9.10 6.39 -7.94
C ILE A 38 -7.73 7.08 -7.91
N PRO A 39 -6.62 6.32 -7.91
CA PRO A 39 -5.28 6.90 -7.98
C PRO A 39 -5.08 7.81 -9.19
N ALA A 40 -4.32 8.89 -9.02
CA ALA A 40 -4.12 9.91 -10.06
C ALA A 40 -3.56 9.34 -11.37
N PHE A 41 -2.56 8.45 -11.29
CA PHE A 41 -2.01 7.77 -12.47
C PHE A 41 -3.05 6.89 -13.19
N ALA A 42 -4.02 6.33 -12.47
CA ALA A 42 -5.07 5.52 -13.05
C ALA A 42 -6.08 6.41 -13.79
N LEU A 43 -6.49 7.53 -13.17
CA LEU A 43 -7.35 8.52 -13.82
C LEU A 43 -6.72 9.06 -15.11
N ALA A 44 -5.42 9.35 -15.10
CA ALA A 44 -4.69 9.82 -16.27
C ALA A 44 -4.76 8.85 -17.46
N ASN A 45 -4.94 7.55 -17.22
CA ASN A 45 -5.08 6.54 -18.27
C ASN A 45 -6.48 6.48 -18.89
N TYR A 46 -7.51 6.94 -18.17
CA TYR A 46 -8.90 6.91 -18.64
C TYR A 46 -9.31 8.18 -19.40
N LEU A 47 -8.59 9.29 -19.21
CA LEU A 47 -8.85 10.56 -19.88
C LEU A 47 -8.31 10.55 -21.32
N ASP A 48 -9.06 11.17 -22.24
CA ASP A 48 -8.63 11.35 -23.63
C ASP A 48 -7.44 12.33 -23.74
N ASN A 49 -6.41 11.97 -24.53
CA ASN A 49 -5.24 12.83 -24.71
C ASN A 49 -5.58 14.16 -25.39
N LYS A 50 -6.48 14.10 -26.37
CA LYS A 50 -6.80 15.26 -27.20
C LYS A 50 -7.58 16.31 -26.42
N GLN A 51 -8.35 15.88 -25.43
CA GLN A 51 -9.19 16.76 -24.61
C GLN A 51 -8.44 17.29 -23.38
N HIS A 52 -7.56 16.49 -22.77
CA HIS A 52 -7.04 16.76 -21.43
C HIS A 52 -5.54 16.53 -21.27
N GLU A 53 -4.72 16.84 -22.27
CA GLU A 53 -3.26 16.64 -22.24
C GLU A 53 -2.60 17.22 -20.97
N ILE A 54 -2.89 18.49 -20.62
CA ILE A 54 -2.29 19.16 -19.46
C ILE A 54 -2.67 18.47 -18.15
N LEU A 55 -3.94 18.11 -17.99
CA LEU A 55 -4.43 17.43 -16.79
C LEU A 55 -3.80 16.05 -16.65
N ARG A 56 -3.75 15.28 -17.75
CA ARG A 56 -3.10 13.96 -17.77
C ARG A 56 -1.63 14.05 -17.39
N SER A 57 -0.91 15.03 -17.94
CA SER A 57 0.50 15.28 -17.61
C SER A 57 0.68 15.55 -16.11
N ARG A 58 -0.12 16.45 -15.53
CA ARG A 58 -0.07 16.76 -14.09
C ARG A 58 -0.40 15.56 -13.21
N LEU A 59 -1.42 14.78 -13.56
CA LEU A 59 -1.79 13.58 -12.81
C LEU A 59 -0.68 12.52 -12.82
N ASN A 60 0.01 12.35 -13.96
CA ASN A 60 1.12 11.42 -14.10
C ASN A 60 2.41 11.87 -13.40
N GLN A 61 2.54 13.17 -13.12
CA GLN A 61 3.68 13.71 -12.38
C GLN A 61 3.62 13.43 -10.88
N ILE A 62 2.46 13.04 -10.33
CA ILE A 62 2.33 12.71 -8.91
C ILE A 62 3.11 11.41 -8.65
N PRO A 63 4.24 11.46 -7.92
CA PRO A 63 5.05 10.28 -7.67
C PRO A 63 4.33 9.36 -6.67
N PHE A 64 4.56 8.07 -6.82
CA PHE A 64 4.08 7.06 -5.88
C PHE A 64 5.23 6.17 -5.46
N VAL A 65 5.23 5.74 -4.20
CA VAL A 65 6.21 4.80 -3.66
C VAL A 65 5.60 3.42 -3.49
N ASN A 66 6.46 2.41 -3.60
CA ASN A 66 6.11 1.02 -3.35
C ASN A 66 6.41 0.68 -1.89
N ILE A 67 5.59 -0.18 -1.30
CA ILE A 67 5.75 -0.65 0.07
C ILE A 67 5.59 -2.16 0.09
N ILE A 68 6.36 -2.82 0.95
CA ILE A 68 6.14 -4.21 1.32
C ILE A 68 5.61 -4.23 2.75
N VAL A 69 4.53 -4.96 2.96
CA VAL A 69 3.93 -5.19 4.27
C VAL A 69 4.12 -6.66 4.61
N ILE A 70 4.73 -6.92 5.77
CA ILE A 70 5.02 -8.27 6.26
C ILE A 70 4.28 -8.44 7.58
N ASN A 71 3.29 -9.32 7.58
CA ASN A 71 2.56 -9.70 8.78
C ASN A 71 3.21 -10.94 9.37
N LEU A 72 3.47 -10.94 10.68
CA LEU A 72 4.08 -12.03 11.41
C LEU A 72 3.15 -12.48 12.54
N LEU A 73 3.05 -13.80 12.73
CA LEU A 73 2.49 -14.42 13.93
C LEU A 73 3.58 -15.20 14.65
N LEU A 74 3.81 -14.89 15.91
CA LEU A 74 4.78 -15.56 16.77
C LEU A 74 4.05 -16.36 17.84
N GLU A 75 4.64 -17.47 18.28
CA GLU A 75 4.01 -18.35 19.27
C GLU A 75 3.91 -17.70 20.64
N LYS A 76 4.97 -16.99 21.05
CA LYS A 76 5.04 -16.37 22.37
C LYS A 76 4.11 -15.15 22.46
N GLU A 77 3.47 -15.03 23.60
CA GLU A 77 2.68 -13.85 23.98
C GLU A 77 3.58 -12.79 24.62
N ASP A 78 3.18 -11.52 24.52
CA ASP A 78 3.83 -10.39 25.19
C ASP A 78 5.34 -10.26 24.88
N ILE A 79 5.71 -10.45 23.62
CA ILE A 79 7.10 -10.25 23.13
C ILE A 79 7.52 -8.77 23.10
N PHE A 80 6.58 -7.85 23.30
CA PHE A 80 6.79 -6.42 23.12
C PHE A 80 7.49 -5.83 24.34
N PRO A 81 8.54 -5.01 24.18
CA PRO A 81 9.22 -4.35 25.29
C PRO A 81 8.28 -3.48 26.15
N GLN A 82 7.24 -2.93 25.51
CA GLN A 82 6.19 -2.14 26.15
C GLN A 82 4.89 -2.26 25.35
N VAL A 83 3.75 -2.06 26.03
CA VAL A 83 2.45 -1.94 25.36
C VAL A 83 2.40 -0.60 24.62
N ALA A 84 2.44 -0.66 23.29
CA ALA A 84 2.44 0.51 22.42
C ALA A 84 1.77 0.18 21.09
N PHE A 85 1.51 1.22 20.29
CA PHE A 85 1.07 1.03 18.91
C PHE A 85 2.16 0.38 18.04
N GLY A 86 3.42 0.69 18.33
CA GLY A 86 4.56 0.28 17.50
C GLY A 86 5.64 1.36 17.53
N TYR A 87 6.54 1.33 16.56
CA TYR A 87 7.56 2.35 16.38
C TYR A 87 7.86 2.62 14.90
N LEU A 88 8.41 3.80 14.64
CA LEU A 88 8.91 4.22 13.34
C LEU A 88 10.43 4.32 13.40
N ILE A 89 11.07 4.05 12.26
CA ILE A 89 12.52 4.14 12.14
C ILE A 89 12.85 5.41 11.35
N PRO A 90 13.59 6.35 11.95
CA PRO A 90 13.99 7.57 11.27
C PRO A 90 14.81 7.28 10.01
N SER A 91 14.62 8.06 8.95
CA SER A 91 15.37 7.93 7.70
C SER A 91 16.88 8.16 7.81
N ARG A 92 17.39 8.65 8.96
CA ARG A 92 18.84 8.74 9.20
C ARG A 92 19.43 7.40 9.63
N GLU A 93 18.61 6.49 10.10
CA GLU A 93 19.03 5.12 10.43
C GLU A 93 19.06 4.30 9.13
N GLN A 94 20.16 3.61 8.89
CA GLN A 94 20.33 2.75 7.71
C GLN A 94 19.57 1.43 7.88
N SER A 95 18.24 1.50 8.05
CA SER A 95 17.37 0.33 8.18
C SER A 95 16.58 0.09 6.91
N HIS A 96 16.27 -1.18 6.66
CA HIS A 96 15.37 -1.59 5.58
C HIS A 96 13.89 -1.44 5.94
N LEU A 97 13.59 -1.24 7.23
CA LEU A 97 12.25 -1.11 7.75
C LEU A 97 11.87 0.36 7.90
N LEU A 98 10.61 0.68 7.60
CA LEU A 98 10.01 1.99 7.86
C LEU A 98 9.47 2.08 9.29
N GLY A 99 8.99 0.95 9.80
CA GLY A 99 8.38 0.85 11.12
C GLY A 99 7.69 -0.49 11.33
N VAL A 100 7.29 -0.71 12.58
CA VAL A 100 6.69 -1.95 13.05
C VAL A 100 5.49 -1.62 13.91
N LEU A 101 4.35 -2.25 13.64
CA LEU A 101 3.13 -2.17 14.43
C LEU A 101 3.01 -3.39 15.33
N PHE A 102 2.58 -3.16 16.57
CA PHE A 102 2.33 -4.19 17.57
C PHE A 102 0.85 -4.53 17.58
N ASP A 103 0.39 -5.27 16.57
CA ASP A 103 -1.04 -5.49 16.34
C ASP A 103 -1.74 -6.10 17.56
N SER A 104 -1.08 -7.03 18.25
CA SER A 104 -1.61 -7.62 19.50
C SER A 104 -1.82 -6.61 20.63
N CYS A 105 -1.07 -5.49 20.66
CA CYS A 105 -1.25 -4.43 21.64
C CYS A 105 -2.42 -3.51 21.29
N ILE A 106 -2.74 -3.36 20.00
CA ILE A 106 -3.76 -2.43 19.49
C ILE A 106 -5.16 -3.08 19.51
N ARG A 107 -5.24 -4.39 19.33
CA ARG A 107 -6.52 -5.12 19.24
C ARG A 107 -7.35 -4.96 20.52
N HIS A 108 -8.67 -4.76 20.34
CA HIS A 108 -9.65 -4.73 21.41
C HIS A 108 -9.63 -6.04 22.21
N GLU A 109 -9.86 -5.97 23.52
CA GLU A 109 -9.77 -7.13 24.43
C GLU A 109 -10.71 -8.28 24.04
N SER A 110 -11.86 -7.98 23.43
CA SER A 110 -12.82 -8.97 22.92
C SER A 110 -12.27 -9.83 21.77
N ASP A 111 -11.26 -9.33 21.07
CA ASP A 111 -10.64 -9.94 19.89
C ASP A 111 -9.30 -10.62 20.20
N LYS A 112 -8.88 -10.58 21.47
CA LYS A 112 -7.67 -11.24 21.97
C LYS A 112 -7.94 -12.73 22.19
N GLN A 113 -8.11 -13.49 21.11
CA GLN A 113 -7.82 -14.92 21.19
C GLN A 113 -6.31 -15.06 21.38
N LYS A 114 -5.91 -15.56 22.56
CA LYS A 114 -4.55 -15.87 22.98
C LYS A 114 -3.90 -16.91 22.05
N ARG A 115 -3.40 -16.43 20.91
CA ARG A 115 -2.76 -17.25 19.86
C ARG A 115 -1.41 -16.64 19.47
N GLY A 116 -0.73 -16.04 20.44
CA GLY A 116 0.59 -15.46 20.27
C GLY A 116 0.60 -13.99 19.82
N SER A 117 1.79 -13.48 19.49
CA SER A 117 2.03 -12.06 19.20
C SER A 117 2.00 -11.78 17.69
N GLN A 118 1.24 -10.76 17.29
CA GLN A 118 1.10 -10.30 15.91
C GLN A 118 1.85 -9.00 15.69
N LEU A 119 2.57 -8.93 14.58
CA LEU A 119 3.33 -7.77 14.15
C LEU A 119 3.05 -7.47 12.68
N THR A 120 2.96 -6.19 12.35
CA THR A 120 3.00 -5.71 10.95
C THR A 120 4.26 -4.91 10.74
N VAL A 121 5.14 -5.39 9.89
CA VAL A 121 6.38 -4.73 9.51
C VAL A 121 6.21 -4.09 8.14
N MET A 122 6.61 -2.82 8.00
CA MET A 122 6.55 -2.09 6.74
C MET A 122 7.98 -1.83 6.22
N MET A 123 8.21 -2.08 4.94
CA MET A 123 9.49 -1.85 4.26
C MET A 123 9.28 -1.03 2.98
N GLY A 124 10.27 -0.24 2.59
CA GLY A 124 10.26 0.48 1.31
C GLY A 124 10.04 1.98 1.42
N GLY A 125 8.94 2.48 0.87
CA GLY A 125 8.68 3.91 0.78
C GLY A 125 9.67 4.59 -0.17
N ALA A 126 10.17 5.78 0.18
CA ALA A 126 11.10 6.54 -0.66
C ALA A 126 12.44 5.80 -0.91
N TRP A 127 12.72 4.74 -0.15
CA TRP A 127 13.98 3.98 -0.17
C TRP A 127 13.85 2.66 -0.92
N PHE A 128 12.63 2.33 -1.39
CA PHE A 128 12.31 1.03 -1.99
C PHE A 128 13.24 0.65 -3.16
N ASP A 129 13.46 1.59 -4.08
CA ASP A 129 14.29 1.37 -5.26
C ASP A 129 15.79 1.35 -4.90
N GLN A 130 16.23 2.23 -4.00
CA GLN A 130 17.62 2.28 -3.51
C GLN A 130 18.02 0.96 -2.82
N LEU A 131 17.12 0.42 -2.01
CA LEU A 131 17.31 -0.86 -1.31
C LEU A 131 17.01 -2.08 -2.20
N ARG A 132 16.63 -1.87 -3.47
CA ARG A 132 16.33 -2.91 -4.47
C ARG A 132 15.30 -3.94 -3.98
N LEU A 133 14.36 -3.53 -3.12
CA LEU A 133 13.41 -4.44 -2.47
C LEU A 133 12.48 -5.14 -3.47
N GLY A 134 12.22 -4.52 -4.62
CA GLY A 134 11.45 -5.13 -5.71
C GLY A 134 12.10 -6.39 -6.31
N GLN A 135 13.41 -6.58 -6.13
CA GLN A 135 14.16 -7.73 -6.63
C GLN A 135 14.31 -8.84 -5.58
N CYS A 136 14.02 -8.54 -4.31
CA CYS A 136 14.17 -9.51 -3.23
C CYS A 136 13.10 -10.60 -3.32
N THR A 137 13.48 -11.85 -3.08
CA THR A 137 12.54 -12.96 -2.85
C THR A 137 11.88 -12.84 -1.48
N ASP A 138 10.78 -13.55 -1.28
CA ASP A 138 10.07 -13.57 0.01
C ASP A 138 10.97 -14.08 1.15
N GLU A 139 11.83 -15.05 0.88
CA GLU A 139 12.83 -15.55 1.83
C GLU A 139 13.86 -14.46 2.22
N GLN A 140 14.36 -13.71 1.23
CA GLN A 140 15.30 -12.61 1.48
C GLN A 140 14.65 -11.49 2.32
N LEU A 141 13.40 -11.14 1.99
CA LEU A 141 12.63 -10.14 2.75
C LEU A 141 12.40 -10.60 4.20
N MET A 142 12.08 -11.87 4.39
CA MET A 142 11.93 -12.44 5.72
C MET A 142 13.25 -12.41 6.49
N HIS A 143 14.36 -12.78 5.85
CA HIS A 143 15.67 -12.75 6.47
C HIS A 143 16.06 -11.33 6.93
N ILE A 144 15.88 -10.32 6.07
CA ILE A 144 16.10 -8.91 6.40
C ILE A 144 15.21 -8.51 7.59
N THR A 145 13.92 -8.83 7.52
CA THR A 145 12.94 -8.49 8.57
C THR A 145 13.34 -9.07 9.92
N MET A 146 13.67 -10.35 9.98
CA MET A 146 14.05 -11.00 11.24
C MET A 146 15.37 -10.46 11.79
N ASN A 147 16.34 -10.10 10.94
CA ASN A 147 17.59 -9.49 11.37
C ASN A 147 17.38 -8.08 11.96
N GLU A 148 16.53 -7.27 11.33
CA GLU A 148 16.18 -5.93 11.80
C GLU A 148 15.41 -6.02 13.13
N LEU A 149 14.39 -6.88 13.22
CA LEU A 149 13.63 -7.11 14.46
C LEU A 149 14.50 -7.65 15.59
N LYS A 150 15.47 -8.52 15.29
CA LYS A 150 16.45 -8.98 16.26
C LYS A 150 17.30 -7.82 16.78
N THR A 151 17.75 -6.93 15.90
CA THR A 151 18.57 -5.77 16.28
C THR A 151 17.77 -4.75 17.08
N GLN A 152 16.52 -4.49 16.69
CA GLN A 152 15.69 -3.42 17.23
C GLN A 152 14.93 -3.83 18.50
N MET A 153 14.51 -5.11 18.60
CA MET A 153 13.66 -5.61 19.70
C MET A 153 14.23 -6.84 20.40
N ASN A 154 15.42 -7.32 20.03
CA ASN A 154 15.99 -8.59 20.52
C ASN A 154 15.08 -9.80 20.26
N LEU A 155 14.29 -9.74 19.19
CA LEU A 155 13.39 -10.81 18.79
C LEU A 155 14.18 -11.92 18.06
N ASN A 156 14.35 -13.08 18.71
CA ASN A 156 15.07 -14.22 18.15
C ASN A 156 14.15 -15.38 17.71
N GLU A 157 12.85 -15.24 17.93
CA GLU A 157 11.87 -16.29 17.69
C GLU A 157 11.50 -16.37 16.21
N LYS A 158 11.30 -17.60 15.72
CA LYS A 158 10.81 -17.82 14.35
C LYS A 158 9.29 -17.61 14.31
N PRO A 159 8.74 -16.88 13.32
CA PRO A 159 7.30 -16.78 13.15
C PRO A 159 6.68 -18.15 12.84
N LEU A 160 5.54 -18.43 13.48
CA LEU A 160 4.67 -19.57 13.16
C LEU A 160 4.08 -19.42 11.76
N PHE A 161 3.63 -18.20 11.44
CA PHE A 161 3.09 -17.84 10.14
C PHE A 161 3.57 -16.46 9.75
N TYR A 162 3.67 -16.25 8.44
CA TYR A 162 3.88 -14.93 7.90
C TYR A 162 3.12 -14.75 6.59
N SER A 163 2.86 -13.49 6.24
CA SER A 163 2.30 -13.11 4.96
C SER A 163 3.00 -11.86 4.44
N ILE A 164 3.42 -11.89 3.18
CA ILE A 164 4.13 -10.78 2.53
C ILE A 164 3.21 -10.21 1.44
N SER A 165 2.93 -8.92 1.52
CA SER A 165 2.15 -8.17 0.53
C SER A 165 3.02 -7.09 -0.11
N ARG A 166 3.13 -7.14 -1.44
CA ARG A 166 3.89 -6.17 -2.24
C ARG A 166 2.93 -5.15 -2.85
N LEU A 167 2.93 -3.93 -2.32
CA LEU A 167 2.01 -2.87 -2.70
C LEU A 167 2.72 -1.91 -3.66
N ASN A 168 2.40 -2.05 -4.95
CA ASN A 168 2.94 -1.18 -5.99
C ASN A 168 2.14 0.13 -6.06
N LYS A 169 2.85 1.26 -6.15
CA LYS A 169 2.29 2.61 -6.15
C LYS A 169 1.28 2.81 -5.00
N ALA A 170 1.69 2.46 -3.79
CA ALA A 170 0.83 2.39 -2.62
C ALA A 170 0.52 3.77 -2.02
N ILE A 171 1.53 4.64 -1.97
CA ILE A 171 1.41 5.95 -1.32
C ILE A 171 1.83 7.05 -2.31
N PRO A 172 0.98 8.06 -2.56
CA PRO A 172 1.41 9.26 -3.28
C PRO A 172 2.36 10.08 -2.42
N VAL A 173 3.45 10.57 -3.01
CA VAL A 173 4.39 11.46 -2.35
C VAL A 173 4.16 12.88 -2.88
N CYS A 174 4.07 13.85 -1.97
CA CYS A 174 3.87 15.27 -2.28
C CYS A 174 5.18 16.05 -2.23
#